data_AF-A0A7C4IZF7-F1
#
_entry.id   AF-A0A7C4IZF7-F1
#
_cell.length_a   1.000
_cell.length_b   1.000
_cell.length_c   1.000
_cell.angle_alpha   90.00
_cell.angle_beta   90.00
_cell.angle_gamma   90.00
#
_symmetry.space_group_name_H-M   'P 1'
#
loop_
_entity.id
_entity.type
_entity.pdbx_description
1 polymer ?
#
loop_
_entity_poly.entity_id
_entity_poly.type
_entity_poly.pdbx_seq_one_letter_code
_entity_poly.pdbx_strand_id
1 'polypeptide(L)'
;MKTFKSEKTEERPDAFEERLADARLEARDRVAVRLSIKTKIIALIFAVAPALATAGCATDKVAMDLTNYLNQGVLNIAELEEKSLARYASVTGANYKDDQTTYEALRDYVIPLYRRFIRGLRALQPETEEVRSLNRIYVEGADSLLEGFKLVMLAIETQDPSLIRPANEYLEKGRLNNERWRNELVALAEKHGVTPQQKKDAERPIWDILLGTP
;
A
#
# COMPACT_ATOMS: atom_id res chain seq x y z
N MET A 1 -98.36 49.46 -15.42
CA MET A 1 -97.71 48.14 -15.59
C MET A 1 -96.61 48.26 -16.64
N LYS A 2 -95.34 48.07 -16.24
CA LYS A 2 -94.06 47.90 -16.99
C LYS A 2 -92.92 48.52 -16.17
N THR A 3 -92.31 47.75 -15.26
CA THR A 3 -91.09 46.91 -15.40
C THR A 3 -89.78 47.68 -15.16
N PHE A 4 -89.14 47.24 -14.08
CA PHE A 4 -87.79 47.52 -13.59
C PHE A 4 -86.71 47.18 -14.63
N LYS A 5 -85.68 48.02 -14.74
CA LYS A 5 -84.37 47.60 -15.24
C LYS A 5 -83.30 48.27 -14.38
N SER A 6 -82.60 47.47 -13.58
CA SER A 6 -81.44 47.92 -12.81
C SER A 6 -80.32 48.28 -13.79
N GLU A 7 -79.94 49.55 -13.77
CA GLU A 7 -78.78 50.05 -14.49
C GLU A 7 -77.54 49.79 -13.62
N LYS A 8 -76.69 48.86 -14.06
CA LYS A 8 -75.38 48.60 -13.44
C LYS A 8 -74.50 49.81 -13.76
N THR A 9 -74.18 50.61 -12.76
CA THR A 9 -73.22 51.70 -12.88
C THR A 9 -71.82 51.08 -13.05
N GLU A 10 -71.29 51.14 -14.26
CA GLU A 10 -69.89 50.81 -14.56
C GLU A 10 -69.02 51.95 -14.03
N GLU A 11 -68.55 51.81 -12.78
CA GLU A 11 -67.63 52.77 -12.18
C GLU A 11 -66.30 52.74 -12.92
N ARG A 12 -66.01 53.83 -13.65
CA ARG A 12 -64.71 54.11 -14.23
C ARG A 12 -63.70 54.20 -13.06
N PRO A 13 -62.61 53.43 -13.06
CA PRO A 13 -61.62 53.50 -12.00
C PRO A 13 -61.10 54.93 -11.89
N ASP A 14 -61.01 55.44 -10.66
CA ASP A 14 -60.49 56.77 -10.43
C ASP A 14 -58.97 56.82 -10.70
N ALA A 15 -58.46 58.02 -10.96
CA ALA A 15 -57.04 58.22 -11.30
C ALA A 15 -56.07 57.76 -10.18
N PHE A 16 -56.58 57.47 -8.99
CA PHE A 16 -55.81 56.95 -7.88
C PHE A 16 -55.61 55.43 -7.99
N GLU A 17 -56.66 54.68 -8.34
CA GLU A 17 -56.57 53.24 -8.61
C GLU A 17 -55.68 52.94 -9.83
N GLU A 18 -55.74 53.76 -10.88
CA GLU A 18 -54.86 53.63 -12.05
C GLU A 18 -53.37 53.83 -11.67
N ARG A 19 -53.08 54.86 -10.85
CA ARG A 19 -51.73 55.10 -10.32
C ARG A 19 -51.24 53.99 -9.39
N LEU A 20 -52.13 53.40 -8.60
CA LEU A 20 -51.81 52.26 -7.74
C LEU A 20 -51.50 51.00 -8.57
N ALA A 21 -52.22 50.78 -9.67
CA ALA A 21 -51.97 49.68 -10.60
C ALA A 21 -50.60 49.84 -11.29
N ASP A 22 -50.27 51.05 -11.77
CA ASP A 22 -48.99 51.34 -12.40
C ASP A 22 -47.82 51.19 -11.42
N ALA A 23 -47.95 51.71 -10.20
CA ALA A 23 -46.93 51.56 -9.16
C ALA A 23 -46.71 50.08 -8.77
N ARG A 24 -47.79 49.27 -8.75
CA ARG A 24 -47.69 47.82 -8.52
C ARG A 24 -47.03 47.10 -9.70
N LEU A 25 -47.27 47.53 -10.94
CA LEU A 25 -46.65 46.97 -12.14
C LEU A 25 -45.14 47.25 -12.15
N GLU A 26 -44.74 48.50 -11.91
CA GLU A 26 -43.33 48.87 -11.83
C GLU A 26 -42.59 48.19 -10.67
N ALA A 27 -43.27 48.00 -9.53
CA ALA A 27 -42.70 47.27 -8.40
C ALA A 27 -42.51 45.77 -8.74
N ARG A 28 -43.47 45.15 -9.43
CA ARG A 28 -43.36 43.75 -9.89
C ARG A 28 -42.22 43.58 -10.89
N ASP A 29 -42.06 44.50 -11.84
CA ASP A 29 -40.96 44.44 -12.82
C ASP A 29 -39.59 44.65 -12.16
N ARG A 30 -39.48 45.61 -11.23
CA ARG A 30 -38.24 45.83 -10.47
C ARG A 30 -37.86 44.62 -9.61
N VAL A 31 -38.83 43.91 -9.03
CA VAL A 31 -38.60 42.67 -8.25
C VAL A 31 -38.22 41.51 -9.18
N ALA A 32 -38.90 41.34 -10.31
CA ALA A 32 -38.60 40.29 -11.29
C ALA A 32 -37.19 40.43 -11.89
N VAL A 33 -36.77 41.66 -12.22
CA VAL A 33 -35.41 41.95 -12.71
C VAL A 33 -34.36 41.67 -11.63
N ARG A 34 -34.60 42.09 -10.37
CA ARG A 34 -33.70 41.81 -9.24
C ARG A 34 -33.58 40.30 -8.95
N LEU A 35 -34.65 39.52 -9.13
CA LEU A 35 -34.64 38.07 -8.95
C LEU A 35 -33.87 37.36 -10.08
N SER A 36 -34.08 37.77 -11.34
CA SER A 36 -33.40 37.22 -12.52
C SER A 36 -31.88 37.45 -12.50
N ILE A 37 -31.42 38.62 -12.02
CA ILE A 37 -29.99 38.94 -11.92
C ILE A 37 -29.31 38.13 -10.80
N LYS A 38 -29.95 37.98 -9.63
CA LYS A 38 -29.41 37.19 -8.51
C LYS A 38 -29.27 35.70 -8.87
N THR A 39 -30.25 35.13 -9.56
CA THR A 39 -30.22 33.71 -9.98
C THR A 39 -29.13 33.43 -11.01
N LYS A 40 -28.84 34.37 -11.93
CA LYS A 40 -27.75 34.24 -12.91
C LYS A 40 -26.35 34.37 -12.29
N ILE A 41 -26.19 35.23 -11.28
CA ILE A 41 -24.91 35.40 -10.58
C ILE A 41 -24.59 34.20 -9.67
N ILE A 42 -25.60 33.62 -9.00
CA ILE A 42 -25.42 32.41 -8.18
C ILE A 42 -25.07 31.19 -9.07
N ALA A 43 -25.69 31.07 -10.24
CA ALA A 43 -25.38 29.99 -11.18
C ALA A 43 -23.96 30.11 -11.81
N LEU A 44 -23.46 31.34 -12.00
CA LEU A 44 -22.12 31.56 -12.56
C LEU A 44 -20.99 31.26 -11.56
N ILE A 45 -21.21 31.49 -10.26
CA ILE A 45 -20.22 31.21 -9.20
C ILE A 45 -20.14 29.71 -8.89
N PHE A 46 -21.24 28.95 -9.06
CA PHE A 46 -21.26 27.49 -8.86
C PHE A 46 -20.75 26.67 -10.06
N ALA A 47 -20.65 27.25 -11.25
CA ALA A 47 -20.22 26.54 -12.46
C ALA A 47 -18.71 26.61 -12.77
N VAL A 48 -17.96 27.48 -12.08
CA VAL A 48 -16.53 27.74 -12.38
C VAL A 48 -15.60 27.35 -11.22
N ALA A 49 -16.15 26.93 -10.07
CA ALA A 49 -15.40 26.71 -8.83
C ALA A 49 -15.07 25.25 -8.41
N PRO A 50 -15.18 24.20 -9.25
CA PRO A 50 -14.52 22.92 -8.96
C PRO A 50 -13.41 22.55 -9.97
N ALA A 51 -12.74 23.52 -10.60
CA ALA A 51 -11.65 23.27 -11.55
C ALA A 51 -10.22 23.46 -10.99
N LEU A 52 -10.07 23.76 -9.68
CA LEU A 52 -8.76 24.06 -9.07
C LEU A 52 -8.40 23.23 -7.83
N ALA A 53 -9.05 22.09 -7.58
CA ALA A 53 -8.79 21.26 -6.41
C ALA A 53 -8.59 19.76 -6.70
N THR A 54 -7.96 19.42 -7.84
CA THR A 54 -7.41 18.07 -8.03
C THR A 54 -5.98 18.13 -8.57
N ALA A 55 -5.11 18.91 -7.93
CA ALA A 55 -3.75 18.42 -7.75
C ALA A 55 -3.82 17.30 -6.69
N GLY A 56 -4.39 16.16 -7.07
CA GLY A 56 -4.07 14.95 -6.35
C GLY A 56 -2.57 14.80 -6.50
N CYS A 57 -1.81 14.84 -5.39
CA CYS A 57 -0.51 14.21 -5.38
C CYS A 57 -0.71 12.86 -6.05
N ALA A 58 -0.10 12.65 -7.23
CA ALA A 58 -0.11 11.34 -7.83
C ALA A 58 0.56 10.45 -6.79
N THR A 59 -0.23 9.67 -6.06
CA THR A 59 0.30 8.84 -4.99
C THR A 59 1.29 7.89 -5.65
N ASP A 60 2.54 7.95 -5.22
CA ASP A 60 3.60 7.13 -5.79
C ASP A 60 3.24 5.67 -5.56
N LYS A 61 2.82 5.00 -6.64
CA LYS A 61 2.32 3.63 -6.60
C LYS A 61 3.41 2.66 -6.13
N VAL A 62 4.67 2.93 -6.51
CA VAL A 62 5.81 2.12 -6.08
C VAL A 62 6.05 2.33 -4.59
N ALA A 63 5.98 3.56 -4.09
CA ALA A 63 6.11 3.84 -2.66
C ALA A 63 5.04 3.11 -1.83
N MET A 64 3.78 3.14 -2.27
CA MET A 64 2.67 2.44 -1.61
C MET A 64 2.85 0.92 -1.62
N ASP A 65 3.14 0.36 -2.80
CA ASP A 65 3.32 -1.08 -2.98
C ASP A 65 4.53 -1.58 -2.18
N LEU A 66 5.65 -0.86 -2.19
CA LEU A 66 6.82 -1.17 -1.38
C LEU A 66 6.50 -1.14 0.12
N THR A 67 5.75 -0.14 0.57
CA THR A 67 5.32 -0.03 1.97
C THR A 67 4.45 -1.22 2.37
N ASN A 68 3.50 -1.65 1.53
CA ASN A 68 2.66 -2.80 1.79
C ASN A 68 3.45 -4.12 1.75
N TYR A 69 4.32 -4.28 0.76
CA TYR A 69 5.22 -5.43 0.62
C TYR A 69 6.03 -5.67 1.89
N LEU A 70 6.61 -4.61 2.47
CA LEU A 70 7.37 -4.71 3.72
C LEU A 70 6.47 -4.91 4.93
N ASN A 71 5.53 -3.99 5.15
CA ASN A 71 4.80 -3.91 6.42
C ASN A 71 3.74 -4.99 6.60
N GLN A 72 3.11 -5.42 5.50
CA GLN A 72 2.04 -6.41 5.51
C GLN A 72 2.50 -7.76 4.96
N GLY A 73 3.59 -7.79 4.18
CA GLY A 73 4.15 -9.01 3.62
C GLY A 73 5.33 -9.53 4.42
N VAL A 74 6.52 -9.00 4.14
CA VAL A 74 7.82 -9.52 4.61
C VAL A 74 7.89 -9.58 6.14
N LEU A 75 7.43 -8.56 6.86
CA LEU A 75 7.48 -8.56 8.32
C LEU A 75 6.68 -9.68 8.98
N ASN A 76 5.57 -10.10 8.38
CA ASN A 76 4.72 -11.16 8.94
C ASN A 76 5.39 -12.54 8.85
N ILE A 77 6.45 -12.66 8.06
CA ILE A 77 7.16 -13.92 7.81
C ILE A 77 8.64 -13.87 8.22
N ALA A 78 9.20 -12.70 8.51
CA ALA A 78 10.62 -12.49 8.80
C ALA A 78 11.11 -13.33 10.00
N GLU A 79 10.28 -13.47 11.05
CA GLU A 79 10.63 -14.27 12.24
C GLU A 79 10.88 -15.75 11.89
N LEU A 80 10.25 -16.28 10.83
CA LEU A 80 10.47 -17.66 10.37
C LEU A 80 11.88 -17.83 9.79
N GLU A 81 12.33 -16.86 8.99
CA GLU A 81 13.69 -16.85 8.44
C GLU A 81 14.71 -16.67 9.57
N GLU A 82 14.52 -15.69 10.44
CA GLU A 82 15.42 -15.40 11.57
C GLU A 82 15.59 -16.63 12.47
N LYS A 83 14.48 -17.25 12.90
CA LYS A 83 14.55 -18.47 13.74
C LYS A 83 15.25 -19.61 13.01
N SER A 84 14.98 -19.80 11.72
CA SER A 84 15.64 -20.84 10.95
C SER A 84 17.15 -20.62 10.83
N LEU A 85 17.57 -19.41 10.47
CA LEU A 85 18.98 -19.08 10.30
C LEU A 85 19.73 -19.09 11.64
N ALA A 86 19.11 -18.60 12.71
CA ALA A 86 19.68 -18.67 14.07
C ALA A 86 19.87 -20.12 14.53
N ARG A 87 18.90 -21.01 14.24
CA ARG A 87 19.04 -22.44 14.54
C ARG A 87 20.18 -23.08 13.74
N TYR A 88 20.27 -22.76 12.45
CA TYR A 88 21.37 -23.27 11.61
C TYR A 88 22.74 -22.78 12.12
N ALA A 89 22.88 -21.50 12.45
CA ALA A 89 24.12 -20.93 13.00
C ALA A 89 24.50 -21.53 14.37
N SER A 90 23.52 -21.98 15.16
CA SER A 90 23.77 -22.58 16.48
C SER A 90 24.38 -23.99 16.45
N VAL A 91 24.41 -24.64 15.28
CA VAL A 91 24.94 -26.01 15.11
C VAL A 91 25.99 -26.13 14.00
N THR A 92 26.43 -25.02 13.43
CA THR A 92 27.41 -24.99 12.34
C THR A 92 28.55 -24.01 12.63
N GLY A 93 29.59 -24.04 11.79
CA GLY A 93 30.77 -23.19 11.95
C GLY A 93 31.44 -23.41 13.31
N ALA A 94 31.66 -22.31 14.05
CA ALA A 94 32.26 -22.37 15.39
C ALA A 94 31.39 -23.09 16.44
N ASN A 95 30.09 -23.26 16.18
CA ASN A 95 29.15 -23.94 17.08
C ASN A 95 28.91 -25.42 16.72
N TYR A 96 29.59 -25.93 15.68
CA TYR A 96 29.47 -27.33 15.30
C TYR A 96 29.97 -28.25 16.41
N LYS A 97 29.21 -29.31 16.68
CA LYS A 97 29.54 -30.33 17.69
C LYS A 97 29.74 -31.69 17.04
N ASP A 98 28.71 -32.13 16.32
CA ASP A 98 28.66 -33.40 15.61
C ASP A 98 27.59 -33.36 14.52
N ASP A 99 27.67 -34.34 13.63
CA ASP A 99 26.77 -34.50 12.49
C ASP A 99 25.33 -34.76 12.92
N GLN A 100 25.12 -35.53 13.99
CA GLN A 100 23.78 -35.87 14.48
C GLN A 100 23.02 -34.63 14.93
N THR A 101 23.66 -33.77 15.73
CA THR A 101 23.10 -32.50 16.20
C THR A 101 22.75 -31.59 15.04
N THR A 102 23.61 -31.54 14.02
CA THR A 102 23.39 -30.72 12.82
C THR A 102 22.23 -31.26 11.98
N TYR A 103 22.17 -32.57 11.78
CA TYR A 103 21.10 -33.24 11.05
C TYR A 103 19.74 -33.05 11.72
N GLU A 104 19.65 -33.23 13.04
CA GLU A 104 18.41 -33.03 13.79
C GLU A 104 17.94 -31.57 13.72
N ALA A 105 18.85 -30.61 13.88
CA ALA A 105 18.51 -29.19 13.71
C ALA A 105 17.99 -28.88 12.31
N LEU A 106 18.62 -29.43 11.27
CA LEU A 106 18.20 -29.26 9.87
C LEU A 106 16.82 -29.85 9.61
N ARG A 107 16.62 -31.12 10.00
CA ARG A 107 15.39 -31.90 9.78
C ARG A 107 14.21 -31.32 10.55
N ASP A 108 14.39 -31.03 11.84
CA ASP A 108 13.28 -30.75 12.76
C ASP A 108 12.95 -29.26 12.85
N TYR A 109 13.91 -28.37 12.55
CA TYR A 109 13.74 -26.93 12.74
C TYR A 109 14.04 -26.10 11.51
N VAL A 110 15.27 -26.13 10.99
CA VAL A 110 15.74 -25.21 9.94
C VAL A 110 14.90 -25.40 8.67
N ILE A 111 14.91 -26.59 8.05
CA ILE A 111 14.22 -26.82 6.78
C ILE A 111 12.70 -26.61 6.91
N PRO A 112 12.01 -27.10 7.95
CA PRO A 112 10.57 -26.84 8.12
C PRO A 112 10.22 -25.35 8.25
N LEU A 113 10.94 -24.59 9.07
CA LEU A 113 10.71 -23.16 9.26
C LEU A 113 11.01 -22.38 7.98
N TYR A 114 12.15 -22.66 7.34
CA TYR A 114 12.55 -22.00 6.11
C TYR A 114 11.57 -22.27 4.95
N ARG A 115 11.03 -23.49 4.84
CA ARG A 115 9.97 -23.79 3.87
C ARG A 115 8.70 -23.00 4.13
N ARG A 116 8.33 -22.76 5.40
CA ARG A 116 7.17 -21.89 5.73
C ARG A 116 7.43 -20.46 5.33
N PHE A 117 8.64 -19.96 5.59
CA PHE A 117 9.09 -18.63 5.17
C PHE A 117 8.97 -18.47 3.66
N ILE A 118 9.57 -19.37 2.86
CA ILE A 118 9.50 -19.31 1.38
C ILE A 118 8.07 -19.35 0.87
N ARG A 119 7.20 -20.17 1.46
CA ARG A 119 5.77 -20.20 1.08
C ARG A 119 5.10 -18.85 1.32
N GLY A 120 5.37 -18.22 2.46
CA GLY A 120 4.88 -16.87 2.76
C GLY A 120 5.41 -15.83 1.77
N LEU A 121 6.71 -15.88 1.48
CA LEU A 121 7.38 -14.95 0.57
C LEU A 121 6.84 -15.05 -0.87
N ARG A 122 6.58 -16.28 -1.34
CA ARG A 122 5.97 -16.52 -2.66
C ARG A 122 4.49 -16.19 -2.73
N ALA A 123 3.80 -16.15 -1.59
CA ALA A 123 2.40 -15.74 -1.52
C ALA A 123 2.23 -14.22 -1.61
N LEU A 124 3.32 -13.45 -1.46
CA LEU A 124 3.30 -12.01 -1.68
C LEU A 124 3.06 -11.72 -3.16
N GLN A 125 2.14 -10.80 -3.44
CA GLN A 125 1.77 -10.39 -4.79
C GLN A 125 1.98 -8.87 -4.95
N PRO A 126 3.23 -8.40 -5.09
CA PRO A 126 3.47 -6.98 -5.33
C PRO A 126 2.82 -6.52 -6.64
N GLU A 127 2.33 -5.29 -6.65
CA GLU A 127 1.57 -4.74 -7.76
C GLU A 127 2.47 -4.16 -8.86
N THR A 128 3.57 -3.53 -8.47
CA THR A 128 4.51 -2.81 -9.34
C THR A 128 5.66 -3.70 -9.80
N GLU A 129 6.20 -3.44 -10.99
CA GLU A 129 7.27 -4.29 -11.53
C GLU A 129 8.55 -4.20 -10.69
N GLU A 130 8.84 -3.02 -10.14
CA GLU A 130 9.97 -2.77 -9.27
C GLU A 130 9.93 -3.66 -8.02
N VAL A 131 8.80 -3.71 -7.33
CA VAL A 131 8.65 -4.51 -6.11
C VAL A 131 8.50 -6.01 -6.45
N ARG A 132 7.92 -6.36 -7.60
CA ARG A 132 7.93 -7.75 -8.10
C ARG A 132 9.35 -8.25 -8.37
N SER A 133 10.19 -7.42 -9.01
CA SER A 133 11.59 -7.73 -9.26
C SER A 133 12.35 -7.91 -7.95
N LEU A 134 12.12 -7.02 -6.97
CA LEU A 134 12.69 -7.14 -5.63
C LEU A 134 12.29 -8.46 -4.96
N ASN A 135 11.01 -8.81 -4.95
CA ASN A 135 10.54 -10.07 -4.36
C ASN A 135 11.14 -11.30 -5.04
N ARG A 136 11.33 -11.25 -6.37
CA ARG A 136 11.95 -12.34 -7.14
C ARG A 136 13.36 -12.65 -6.65
N ILE A 137 14.18 -11.62 -6.43
CA ILE A 137 15.56 -11.79 -5.92
C ILE A 137 15.54 -12.45 -4.54
N TYR A 138 14.61 -12.05 -3.67
CA TYR A 138 14.50 -12.63 -2.33
C TYR A 138 14.08 -14.09 -2.38
N VAL A 139 13.09 -14.43 -3.24
CA VAL A 139 12.67 -15.82 -3.46
C VAL A 139 13.82 -16.66 -4.00
N GLU A 140 14.58 -16.17 -4.98
CA GLU A 140 15.74 -16.87 -5.53
C GLU A 140 16.84 -17.10 -4.49
N GLY A 141 17.08 -16.12 -3.61
CA GLY A 141 18.02 -16.24 -2.50
C GLY A 141 17.56 -17.29 -1.47
N ALA A 142 16.28 -17.23 -1.11
CA ALA A 142 15.68 -18.18 -0.18
C ALA A 142 15.68 -19.62 -0.74
N ASP A 143 15.31 -19.81 -2.01
CA ASP A 143 15.36 -21.12 -2.65
C ASP A 143 16.78 -21.70 -2.67
N SER A 144 17.78 -20.86 -2.96
CA SER A 144 19.18 -21.30 -2.94
C SER A 144 19.63 -21.72 -1.53
N LEU A 145 19.28 -20.96 -0.49
CA LEU A 145 19.56 -21.36 0.91
C LEU A 145 18.88 -22.69 1.27
N LEU A 146 17.62 -22.88 0.87
CA LEU A 146 16.89 -24.12 1.13
C LEU A 146 17.55 -25.33 0.48
N GLU A 147 18.01 -25.21 -0.77
CA GLU A 147 18.75 -26.31 -1.43
C GLU A 147 20.09 -26.58 -0.75
N GLY A 148 20.80 -25.54 -0.31
CA GLY A 148 22.01 -25.69 0.52
C GLY A 148 21.74 -26.48 1.80
N PHE A 149 20.71 -26.12 2.57
CA PHE A 149 20.33 -26.83 3.79
C PHE A 149 19.98 -28.31 3.55
N LYS A 150 19.24 -28.60 2.47
CA LYS A 150 18.89 -29.97 2.09
C LYS A 150 20.13 -30.78 1.72
N LEU A 151 21.09 -30.20 1.00
CA LEU A 151 22.31 -30.90 0.61
C LEU A 151 23.22 -31.16 1.81
N VAL A 152 23.33 -30.23 2.77
CA VAL A 152 24.05 -30.50 4.03
C VAL A 152 23.39 -31.66 4.79
N MET A 153 22.06 -31.64 4.91
CA MET A 153 21.32 -32.71 5.59
C MET A 153 21.54 -34.06 4.90
N LEU A 154 21.48 -34.09 3.56
CA LEU A 154 21.70 -35.29 2.77
C LEU A 154 23.14 -35.80 2.90
N ALA A 155 24.13 -34.90 2.87
CA ALA A 155 25.54 -35.24 3.05
C ALA A 155 25.78 -35.97 4.39
N ILE A 156 25.14 -35.51 5.46
CA ILE A 156 25.20 -36.16 6.77
C ILE A 156 24.49 -37.52 6.73
N GLU A 157 23.27 -37.57 6.19
CA GLU A 157 22.44 -38.78 6.15
C GLU A 157 23.10 -39.93 5.37
N THR A 158 23.75 -39.60 4.25
CA THR A 158 24.41 -40.60 3.39
C THR A 158 25.90 -40.75 3.67
N GLN A 159 26.43 -39.99 4.63
CA GLN A 159 27.88 -39.86 4.89
C GLN A 159 28.69 -39.55 3.61
N ASP A 160 28.14 -38.72 2.73
CA ASP A 160 28.74 -38.36 1.45
C ASP A 160 29.29 -36.92 1.48
N PRO A 161 30.59 -36.74 1.78
CA PRO A 161 31.20 -35.41 1.84
C PRO A 161 31.25 -34.72 0.47
N SER A 162 31.05 -35.43 -0.64
CA SER A 162 31.07 -34.82 -1.98
C SER A 162 29.93 -33.81 -2.18
N LEU A 163 28.85 -33.93 -1.39
CA LEU A 163 27.69 -33.05 -1.39
C LEU A 163 27.93 -31.72 -0.65
N ILE A 164 28.99 -31.60 0.16
CA ILE A 164 29.25 -30.39 0.95
C ILE A 164 29.65 -29.21 0.07
N ARG A 165 30.47 -29.43 -0.96
CA ARG A 165 30.85 -28.37 -1.90
C ARG A 165 29.63 -27.75 -2.62
N PRO A 166 28.77 -28.53 -3.31
CA PRO A 166 27.57 -27.95 -3.93
C PRO A 166 26.62 -27.34 -2.90
N ALA A 167 26.52 -27.90 -1.69
CA ALA A 167 25.75 -27.26 -0.61
C ALA A 167 26.25 -25.84 -0.33
N ASN A 168 27.55 -25.66 -0.16
CA ASN A 168 28.17 -24.35 0.09
C ASN A 168 27.98 -23.38 -1.08
N GLU A 169 28.02 -23.86 -2.33
CA GLU A 169 27.72 -23.03 -3.51
C GLU A 169 26.29 -22.48 -3.48
N TYR A 170 25.31 -23.31 -3.11
CA TYR A 170 23.92 -22.90 -2.93
C TYR A 170 23.75 -21.91 -1.76
N LEU A 171 24.39 -22.19 -0.62
CA LEU A 171 24.34 -21.30 0.55
C LEU A 171 24.92 -19.92 0.23
N GLU A 172 26.08 -19.88 -0.44
CA GLU A 172 26.73 -18.63 -0.82
C GLU A 172 25.92 -17.85 -1.86
N LYS A 173 25.38 -18.54 -2.89
CA LYS A 173 24.47 -17.92 -3.86
C LYS A 173 23.26 -17.30 -3.16
N GLY A 174 22.69 -18.02 -2.20
CA GLY A 174 21.56 -17.53 -1.42
C GLY A 174 21.91 -16.31 -0.56
N ARG A 175 23.07 -16.34 0.10
CA ARG A 175 23.61 -15.19 0.86
C ARG A 175 23.78 -13.95 -0.01
N LEU A 176 24.39 -14.10 -1.19
CA LEU A 176 24.62 -13.02 -2.15
C LEU A 176 23.31 -12.44 -2.69
N ASN A 177 22.31 -13.29 -2.99
CA ASN A 177 20.99 -12.81 -3.41
C ASN A 177 20.27 -12.06 -2.30
N ASN A 178 20.33 -12.52 -1.05
CA ASN A 178 19.76 -11.79 0.08
C ASN A 178 20.45 -10.44 0.32
N GLU A 179 21.77 -10.37 0.12
CA GLU A 179 22.53 -9.11 0.15
C GLU A 179 22.11 -8.16 -0.96
N ARG A 180 21.98 -8.68 -2.19
CA ARG A 180 21.48 -7.92 -3.32
C ARG A 180 20.06 -7.40 -3.08
N TRP A 181 19.17 -8.23 -2.54
CA TRP A 181 17.81 -7.82 -2.18
C TRP A 181 17.83 -6.66 -1.18
N ARG A 182 18.65 -6.70 -0.12
CA ARG A 182 18.78 -5.58 0.83
C ARG A 182 19.23 -4.30 0.15
N ASN A 183 20.24 -4.39 -0.72
CA ASN A 183 20.77 -3.22 -1.43
C ASN A 183 19.74 -2.62 -2.39
N GLU A 184 19.02 -3.46 -3.15
CA GLU A 184 17.96 -3.01 -4.05
C GLU A 184 16.75 -2.46 -3.30
N LEU A 185 16.42 -3.04 -2.14
CA LEU A 185 15.37 -2.54 -1.25
C LEU A 185 15.71 -1.13 -0.76
N VAL A 186 16.92 -0.91 -0.25
CA VAL A 186 17.36 0.42 0.24
C VAL A 186 17.32 1.43 -0.89
N ALA A 187 17.88 1.09 -2.06
CA ALA A 187 17.89 1.98 -3.22
C ALA A 187 16.47 2.34 -3.70
N LEU A 188 15.56 1.36 -3.72
CA LEU A 188 14.16 1.60 -4.12
C LEU A 188 13.42 2.47 -3.09
N ALA A 189 13.65 2.22 -1.80
CA ALA A 189 13.06 3.01 -0.72
C ALA A 189 13.54 4.48 -0.78
N GLU A 190 14.84 4.72 -0.95
CA GLU A 190 15.41 6.07 -1.10
C GLU A 190 14.85 6.79 -2.33
N LYS A 191 14.79 6.11 -3.48
CA LYS A 191 14.28 6.67 -4.74
C LYS A 191 12.83 7.16 -4.62
N HIS A 192 12.01 6.45 -3.84
CA HIS A 192 10.57 6.72 -3.70
C HIS A 192 10.20 7.38 -2.36
N GLY A 193 11.18 7.81 -1.56
CA GLY A 193 10.96 8.49 -0.28
C GLY A 193 10.26 7.64 0.78
N VAL A 194 10.35 6.32 0.68
CA VAL A 194 9.78 5.39 1.68
C VAL A 194 10.72 5.38 2.89
N THR A 195 10.27 6.01 3.97
CA THR A 195 11.02 6.03 5.23
C THR A 195 10.49 5.00 6.21
N PRO A 196 11.33 4.53 7.14
CA PRO A 196 10.92 3.69 8.25
C PRO A 196 9.74 4.24 9.04
N GLN A 197 8.57 3.60 8.95
CA GLN A 197 7.56 3.79 9.99
C GLN A 197 8.04 3.07 11.23
N GLN A 198 8.54 3.82 12.21
CA GLN A 198 8.80 3.27 13.54
C GLN A 198 7.45 2.84 14.13
N LYS A 199 7.21 1.53 14.25
CA LYS A 199 6.16 1.06 15.16
C LYS A 199 6.62 1.44 16.56
N LYS A 200 5.87 2.33 17.21
CA LYS A 200 6.20 2.89 18.54
C LYS A 200 6.39 1.82 19.63
N ASP A 201 5.86 0.62 19.39
CA ASP A 201 5.89 -0.52 20.32
C ASP A 201 6.67 -1.75 19.76
N ALA A 202 7.38 -1.62 18.63
CA ALA A 202 8.21 -2.72 18.14
C ALA A 202 9.56 -2.72 18.89
N GLU A 203 9.86 -3.83 19.59
CA GLU A 203 11.11 -4.01 20.33
C GLU A 203 12.37 -3.87 19.45
N ARG A 204 12.23 -4.08 18.12
CA ARG A 204 13.27 -3.82 17.11
C ARG A 204 12.66 -3.06 15.92
N PRO A 205 13.27 -1.95 15.47
CA PRO A 205 12.86 -1.26 14.25
C PRO A 205 12.78 -2.21 13.05
N ILE A 206 11.77 -2.01 12.21
CA ILE A 206 11.50 -2.85 11.02
C ILE A 206 12.74 -3.05 10.16
N TRP A 207 13.53 -1.99 10.00
CA TRP A 207 14.72 -2.02 9.17
C TRP A 207 15.88 -2.77 9.81
N ASP A 208 15.95 -2.86 11.14
CA ASP A 208 16.97 -3.66 11.80
C ASP A 208 16.74 -5.15 11.61
N ILE A 209 15.47 -5.56 11.59
CA ILE A 209 15.07 -6.93 11.24
C ILE A 209 15.43 -7.23 9.77
N LEU A 210 15.16 -6.31 8.85
CA LEU A 210 15.36 -6.53 7.41
C LEU A 210 16.82 -6.38 6.96
N LEU A 211 17.59 -5.51 7.61
CA LEU A 211 18.98 -5.22 7.26
C LEU A 211 19.99 -6.04 8.08
N GLY A 212 19.53 -6.74 9.12
CA GLY A 212 20.40 -7.52 9.99
C GLY A 212 21.34 -6.65 10.82
N THR A 213 20.97 -5.39 11.09
CA THR A 213 21.68 -4.52 12.02
C THR A 213 21.28 -4.88 13.46
N PRO A 214 22.26 -4.92 14.39
CA PRO A 214 22.00 -5.25 15.80
C PRO A 214 21.12 -4.21 16.50
#